data_AF-A0A942J218-F1
#
_entry.id   AF-A0A942J218-F1
#
_cell.length_a   1.000
_cell.length_b   1.000
_cell.length_c   1.000
_cell.angle_alpha   90.00
_cell.angle_beta   90.00
_cell.angle_gamma   90.00
#
_symmetry.space_group_name_H-M   'P 1'
#
loop_
_entity.id
_entity.type
_entity.pdbx_description
1 polymer ?
#
loop_
_entity_poly.entity_id
_entity_poly.type
_entity_poly.pdbx_seq_one_letter_code
_entity_poly.pdbx_strand_id
1 'polypeptide(L)'
;MQKQGIEVFLPLVEAYRNNHGKMVRLTKPLFPCYIFARLNLKIHYQKVRFTRGVDKILKLSSHTFPISDKDIETLKERMGKDKLLKLKGKWKEEDATRTDSSPFENLREIFVEEMYKRNAL
;
A
#
# COMPACT_ATOMS: atom_id res chain seq x y z
N MET A 1 -6.16 -6.10 13.92
CA MET A 1 -6.19 -4.63 13.83
C MET A 1 -7.59 -4.03 13.89
N GLN A 2 -8.48 -4.18 12.89
CA GLN A 2 -9.83 -3.55 12.95
C GLN A 2 -10.65 -3.96 14.18
N LYS A 3 -10.67 -5.26 14.52
CA LYS A 3 -11.31 -5.79 15.74
C LYS A 3 -10.72 -5.24 17.05
N GLN A 4 -9.56 -4.60 16.99
CA GLN A 4 -8.87 -3.98 18.13
C GLN A 4 -9.09 -2.46 18.18
N GLY A 5 -10.00 -1.91 17.37
CA GLY A 5 -10.30 -0.47 17.31
C GLY A 5 -9.30 0.36 16.51
N ILE A 6 -8.45 -0.27 15.70
CA ILE A 6 -7.44 0.41 14.89
C ILE A 6 -8.00 0.65 13.49
N GLU A 7 -8.06 1.91 13.06
CA GLU A 7 -8.37 2.22 11.66
C GLU A 7 -7.23 1.71 10.77
N VAL A 8 -7.61 0.98 9.72
CA VAL A 8 -6.71 0.49 8.70
C VAL A 8 -7.19 0.87 7.32
N PHE A 9 -6.25 1.03 6.41
CA PHE A 9 -6.50 1.36 5.04
C PHE A 9 -5.59 0.53 4.13
N LEU A 10 -6.22 -0.21 3.21
CA LEU A 10 -5.54 -1.01 2.20
C LEU A 10 -5.95 -0.47 0.83
N PRO A 11 -5.10 0.29 0.14
CA PRO A 11 -5.39 0.72 -1.22
C PRO A 11 -5.41 -0.49 -2.14
N LEU A 12 -6.53 -0.67 -2.82
CA LEU A 12 -6.76 -1.74 -3.78
C LEU A 12 -6.83 -1.14 -5.18
N VAL A 13 -6.31 -1.89 -6.15
CA VAL A 13 -6.33 -1.52 -7.57
C VAL A 13 -7.06 -2.59 -8.35
N GLU A 14 -7.74 -2.15 -9.40
CA GLU A 14 -8.25 -3.04 -10.43
C GLU A 14 -7.10 -3.46 -11.35
N ALA A 15 -7.00 -4.76 -11.59
CA ALA A 15 -6.05 -5.35 -12.52
C ALA A 15 -6.75 -6.37 -13.43
N TYR A 16 -6.08 -6.73 -14.51
CA TYR A 16 -6.54 -7.76 -15.44
C TYR A 16 -5.44 -8.81 -15.58
N ARG A 17 -5.82 -10.08 -15.49
CA ARG A 17 -4.92 -11.21 -15.74
C ARG A 17 -5.48 -12.05 -16.87
N ASN A 18 -4.61 -12.52 -17.75
CA ASN A 18 -4.99 -13.55 -18.71
C ASN A 18 -5.11 -14.89 -17.98
N ASN A 19 -6.29 -15.50 -18.04
CA ASN A 19 -6.56 -16.83 -17.54
C ASN A 19 -7.09 -17.69 -18.69
N HIS A 20 -6.25 -18.59 -19.20
CA HIS A 20 -6.57 -19.47 -20.33
C HIS A 20 -7.16 -18.74 -21.55
N GLY A 21 -6.55 -17.63 -21.96
CA GLY A 21 -6.97 -16.83 -23.11
C GLY A 21 -8.09 -15.82 -22.82
N LYS A 22 -8.67 -15.84 -21.60
CA LYS A 22 -9.68 -14.87 -21.18
C LYS A 22 -9.07 -13.81 -20.26
N MET A 23 -9.30 -12.54 -20.56
CA MET A 23 -8.97 -11.49 -19.59
C MET A 23 -9.98 -11.52 -18.43
N VAL A 24 -9.48 -11.80 -17.23
CA VAL A 24 -10.26 -11.78 -16.00
C VAL A 24 -9.89 -10.56 -15.20
N ARG A 25 -10.91 -9.78 -14.80
CA ARG A 25 -10.77 -8.67 -13.87
C ARG A 25 -10.50 -9.22 -12.46
N LEU A 26 -9.48 -8.70 -11.80
CA LEU A 26 -9.14 -9.02 -10.42
C LEU A 26 -8.81 -7.77 -9.62
N THR A 27 -8.90 -7.89 -8.31
CA THR A 27 -8.52 -6.82 -7.38
C THR A 27 -7.25 -7.25 -6.66
N LYS A 28 -6.24 -6.37 -6.62
CA LYS A 28 -5.00 -6.60 -5.88
C LYS A 28 -4.61 -5.38 -5.04
N PRO A 29 -3.80 -5.55 -3.97
CA PRO A 29 -3.21 -4.42 -3.27
C PRO A 29 -2.37 -3.55 -4.20
N LEU A 30 -2.47 -2.22 -4.05
CA LEU A 30 -1.55 -1.29 -4.71
C LEU A 30 -0.11 -1.50 -4.21
N PHE A 31 0.03 -1.76 -2.91
CA PHE A 31 1.31 -2.07 -2.25
C PHE A 31 1.25 -3.50 -1.69
N PRO A 32 1.83 -4.50 -2.39
CA PRO A 32 1.82 -5.87 -1.94
C PRO A 32 2.47 -6.04 -0.56
N CYS A 33 1.79 -6.71 0.37
CA CYS A 33 2.26 -6.96 1.73
C CYS A 33 2.39 -5.72 2.64
N TYR A 34 1.68 -4.62 2.30
CA TYR A 34 1.59 -3.43 3.15
C TYR A 34 0.14 -3.06 3.46
N ILE A 35 -0.06 -2.43 4.60
CA ILE A 35 -1.32 -1.85 5.03
C ILE A 35 -1.03 -0.58 5.83
N PHE A 36 -1.83 0.45 5.64
CA PHE A 36 -1.75 1.68 6.43
C PHE A 36 -2.62 1.51 7.68
N ALA A 37 -2.15 1.99 8.82
CA ALA A 37 -2.90 1.93 10.07
C ALA A 37 -2.70 3.22 10.86
N ARG A 38 -3.79 3.78 11.40
CA ARG A 38 -3.71 4.93 12.29
C ARG A 38 -3.43 4.44 13.70
N LEU A 39 -2.23 4.72 14.21
CA LEU A 39 -1.72 4.13 15.44
C LEU A 39 -1.21 5.19 16.41
N ASN A 40 -1.61 5.07 17.67
CA ASN A 40 -0.83 5.62 18.78
C ASN A 40 0.21 4.57 19.17
N LEU A 41 1.49 4.81 18.88
CA LEU A 41 2.55 3.82 19.13
C LEU A 41 2.71 3.46 20.61
N LYS A 42 2.41 4.36 21.55
CA LYS A 42 2.49 4.05 22.98
C LYS A 42 1.44 3.01 23.40
N ILE A 43 0.27 3.04 22.77
CA ILE A 43 -0.89 2.20 23.14
C ILE A 43 -1.00 0.96 22.24
N HIS A 44 -0.74 1.11 20.94
CA HIS A 44 -1.07 0.12 19.92
C HIS A 44 0.13 -0.74 19.48
N TYR A 45 1.36 -0.38 19.83
CA TYR A 45 2.56 -1.07 19.34
C TYR A 45 2.53 -2.58 19.61
N GLN A 46 2.29 -3.00 20.85
CA GLN A 46 2.23 -4.43 21.17
C GLN A 46 1.06 -5.13 20.45
N LYS A 47 -0.12 -4.50 20.40
CA LYS A 47 -1.30 -5.07 19.73
C LYS A 47 -1.05 -5.34 18.25
N VAL A 48 -0.38 -4.42 17.56
CA VAL A 48 -0.06 -4.55 16.13
C VAL A 48 1.05 -5.59 15.92
N ARG A 49 2.11 -5.54 16.74
CA ARG A 49 3.24 -6.49 16.65
C ARG A 49 2.80 -7.95 16.80
N PHE A 50 1.79 -8.23 17.62
CA PHE A 50 1.25 -9.58 17.80
C PHE A 50 -0.01 -9.88 16.97
N THR A 51 -0.36 -9.02 16.01
CA THR A 51 -1.44 -9.33 15.08
C THR A 51 -0.96 -10.34 14.04
N ARG A 52 -1.67 -11.47 13.91
CA ARG A 52 -1.41 -12.47 12.87
C ARG A 52 -1.38 -11.83 11.47
N GLY A 53 -0.34 -12.13 10.69
CA GLY A 53 -0.16 -11.60 9.33
C GLY A 53 0.52 -10.23 9.27
N VAL A 54 0.88 -9.64 10.41
CA VAL A 54 1.75 -8.46 10.46
C VAL A 54 3.18 -8.92 10.67
N ASP A 55 4.06 -8.64 9.70
CA ASP A 55 5.49 -8.94 9.82
C ASP A 55 6.21 -7.88 10.68
N LYS A 56 6.11 -6.62 10.26
CA LYS A 56 6.74 -5.49 10.96
C LYS A 56 6.03 -4.18 10.68
N ILE A 57 6.17 -3.23 11.61
CA ILE A 57 5.86 -1.82 11.37
C ILE A 57 7.08 -1.21 10.71
N LEU A 58 6.92 -0.59 9.52
CA LEU A 58 8.04 0.08 8.88
C LEU A 58 8.55 1.26 9.71
N LYS A 59 9.87 1.33 9.80
CA LYS A 59 10.64 2.44 10.38
C LYS A 59 11.74 2.73 9.37
N LEU A 60 11.79 3.94 8.83
CA LEU A 60 12.89 4.35 7.94
C LEU A 60 13.90 5.13 8.80
N SER A 61 15.10 4.57 8.99
CA SER A 61 16.23 5.11 9.77
C SER A 61 15.87 5.80 11.10
N SER A 62 16.04 5.10 12.23
CA SER A 62 15.90 5.59 13.63
C SER A 62 14.60 6.31 14.04
N HIS A 63 13.74 6.72 13.10
CA HIS A 63 12.49 7.43 13.29
C HIS A 63 11.38 6.73 12.49
N THR A 64 10.20 6.59 13.10
CA THR A 64 9.00 6.26 12.34
C THR A 64 8.68 7.45 11.45
N PHE A 65 8.57 7.27 10.13
CA PHE A 65 7.96 8.28 9.27
C PHE A 65 6.43 8.12 9.38
N PRO A 66 5.73 8.97 10.16
CA PRO A 66 4.29 9.01 10.06
C PRO A 66 3.96 9.44 8.63
N ILE A 67 3.15 8.64 7.96
CA ILE A 67 2.53 9.07 6.71
C ILE A 67 1.50 10.13 7.09
N SER A 68 1.49 11.25 6.37
CA SER A 68 0.58 12.34 6.69
C SER A 68 -0.86 11.92 6.40
N ASP A 69 -1.81 12.40 7.20
CA ASP A 69 -3.23 12.14 6.94
C ASP A 69 -3.64 12.64 5.54
N LYS A 70 -3.02 13.73 5.07
CA LYS A 70 -3.21 14.30 3.73
C LYS A 70 -2.84 13.33 2.60
N ASP A 71 -1.76 12.56 2.76
CA ASP A 71 -1.36 11.55 1.75
C ASP A 71 -2.39 10.41 1.70
N ILE A 72 -2.90 9.99 2.86
CA ILE A 72 -3.93 8.96 2.97
C ILE A 72 -5.26 9.45 2.38
N GLU A 73 -5.65 10.69 2.67
CA GLU A 73 -6.85 11.33 2.13
C GLU A 73 -6.78 11.45 0.61
N THR A 74 -5.66 11.95 0.08
CA THR A 74 -5.41 12.02 -1.36
C THR A 74 -5.54 10.64 -2.02
N LEU A 75 -5.04 9.57 -1.36
CA LEU A 75 -5.18 8.20 -1.87
C LEU A 75 -6.64 7.73 -1.84
N LYS A 76 -7.40 8.06 -0.79
CA LYS A 76 -8.83 7.75 -0.66
C LYS A 76 -9.68 8.50 -1.68
N GLU A 77 -9.42 9.78 -1.94
CA GLU A 77 -10.16 10.61 -2.91
C GLU A 77 -10.02 10.10 -4.35
N ARG A 78 -8.85 9.53 -4.68
CA ARG A 78 -8.59 8.95 -6.00
C ARG A 78 -9.28 7.60 -6.20
N MET A 79 -9.71 6.94 -5.12
CA MET A 79 -10.44 5.69 -5.22
C MET A 79 -11.85 5.99 -5.73
N GLY A 80 -12.29 5.23 -6.73
CA GLY A 80 -13.63 5.34 -7.25
C GLY A 80 -14.68 4.93 -6.20
N LYS A 81 -15.96 5.04 -6.56
CA LYS A 81 -17.09 4.58 -5.71
C LYS A 81 -16.97 3.12 -5.29
N ASP A 82 -16.27 2.30 -6.07
CA ASP A 82 -15.95 0.90 -5.80
C ASP A 82 -14.80 0.70 -4.78
N LYS A 83 -14.25 1.78 -4.22
CA LYS A 83 -13.05 1.75 -3.37
C LYS A 83 -11.87 1.10 -4.08
N LEU A 84 -11.76 1.29 -5.40
CA LEU A 84 -10.65 0.83 -6.20
C LEU A 84 -9.97 2.01 -6.89
N LEU A 85 -8.64 1.96 -6.92
CA LEU A 85 -7.85 2.82 -7.78
C LEU A 85 -7.89 2.24 -9.19
N LYS A 86 -8.44 3.05 -10.11
CA LYS A 86 -8.43 2.76 -11.54
C LYS A 86 -7.19 3.41 -12.14
N LEU A 87 -6.14 2.63 -12.27
CA LEU A 87 -4.91 3.10 -12.88
C LEU A 87 -5.19 3.22 -14.39
N LYS A 88 -5.14 4.44 -14.92
CA LYS A 88 -5.26 4.68 -16.36
C LYS A 88 -3.97 4.19 -17.02
N GLY A 89 -4.01 2.99 -17.61
CA GLY A 89 -2.88 2.41 -18.36
C GLY A 89 -2.63 0.94 -18.04
N LYS A 90 -2.01 0.22 -18.98
CA LYS A 90 -1.51 -1.14 -18.74
C LYS A 90 -0.31 -1.01 -17.80
N TRP A 91 -0.44 -1.48 -16.56
CA TRP A 91 0.73 -1.71 -15.72
C TRP A 91 1.61 -2.74 -16.38
N LYS A 92 2.76 -2.31 -16.91
CA LYS A 92 3.89 -3.23 -17.06
C LYS A 92 4.69 -3.21 -15.77
N GLU A 93 5.29 -4.34 -15.43
CA GLU A 93 6.16 -4.48 -14.24
C GLU A 93 7.35 -3.48 -14.29
N GLU A 94 7.69 -2.96 -15.47
CA GLU A 94 8.67 -1.88 -15.71
C GLU A 94 8.16 -0.45 -15.38
N ASP A 95 6.85 -0.23 -15.18
CA ASP A 95 6.31 1.09 -14.76
C ASP A 95 6.46 1.37 -13.26
N ALA A 96 7.07 0.43 -12.51
CA ALA A 96 7.52 0.70 -11.15
C ALA A 96 8.71 1.68 -11.11
N THR A 97 9.44 1.85 -12.24
CA THR A 97 10.64 2.69 -12.35
C THR A 97 10.47 3.94 -13.22
N ARG A 98 9.32 4.13 -13.90
CA ARG A 98 9.08 5.34 -14.68
C ARG A 98 8.69 6.51 -13.78
N THR A 99 9.73 7.31 -13.51
CA THR A 99 9.71 8.69 -13.03
C THR A 99 8.95 9.56 -14.02
N ASP A 100 7.63 9.61 -13.91
CA ASP A 100 6.86 10.68 -14.53
C ASP A 100 5.68 11.01 -13.61
N SER A 101 5.90 12.02 -12.76
CA SER A 101 4.87 12.82 -12.09
C SER A 101 3.71 12.01 -11.49
N SER A 102 4.05 10.96 -10.74
CA SER A 102 3.04 10.16 -10.05
C SER A 102 2.68 10.87 -8.74
N PRO A 103 1.40 11.08 -8.43
CA PRO A 103 0.93 11.69 -7.19
C PRO A 103 1.16 10.83 -5.94
N PHE A 104 1.96 9.79 -6.11
CA PHE A 104 2.41 8.85 -5.12
C PHE A 104 3.92 8.93 -4.96
N GLU A 105 4.64 9.90 -5.52
CA GLU A 105 6.11 9.99 -5.42
C GLU A 105 6.61 9.81 -3.99
N ASN A 106 6.07 10.57 -3.03
CA ASN A 106 6.45 10.46 -1.61
C ASN A 106 6.12 9.08 -1.01
N LEU A 107 4.99 8.47 -1.39
CA LEU A 107 4.62 7.12 -0.95
C LEU A 107 5.36 6.03 -1.70
N ARG A 108 5.82 6.27 -2.92
CA ARG A 108 6.56 5.30 -3.72
C ARG A 108 7.99 5.26 -3.26
N GLU A 109 8.64 6.39 -3.00
CA GLU A 109 10.04 6.43 -2.56
C GLU A 109 10.25 5.58 -1.28
N ILE A 110 9.36 5.75 -0.29
CA ILE A 110 9.37 4.97 0.97
C ILE A 110 9.18 3.46 0.71
N PHE A 111 8.33 3.09 -0.24
CA PHE A 111 7.95 1.70 -0.48
C PHE A 111 8.88 1.02 -1.48
N VAL A 112 9.40 1.74 -2.45
CA VAL A 112 10.33 1.28 -3.49
C VAL A 112 11.60 0.77 -2.81
N GLU A 113 12.23 1.56 -1.94
CA GLU A 113 13.45 1.13 -1.26
C GLU A 113 13.25 -0.17 -0.46
N GLU A 114 12.14 -0.29 0.26
CA GLU A 114 11.85 -1.50 1.06
C GLU A 114 11.36 -2.68 0.20
N MET A 115 10.59 -2.42 -0.86
CA MET A 115 10.13 -3.45 -1.79
C MET A 115 11.28 -4.05 -2.60
N TYR A 116 12.25 -3.25 -3.05
CA TYR A 116 13.44 -3.76 -3.71
C TYR A 116 14.29 -4.61 -2.76
N LYS A 117 14.44 -4.23 -1.48
CA LYS A 117 15.12 -5.06 -0.47
C LYS A 117 14.45 -6.41 -0.24
N ARG A 118 13.10 -6.48 -0.31
CA ARG A 118 12.33 -7.71 -0.10
C ARG A 118 12.22 -8.62 -1.33
N ASN A 119 12.25 -8.05 -2.54
CA ASN A 119 12.20 -8.83 -3.79
C ASN A 119 13.58 -9.23 -4.32
N ALA A 120 14.67 -8.76 -3.69
CA ALA A 120 16.05 -9.14 -4.02
C ALA A 120 16.57 -10.35 -3.24
N LEU A 121 15.69 -11.09 -2.55
CA LEU A 121 15.99 -12.32 -1.81
C LEU A 121 15.23 -13.50 -2.41
#